data_AF-A0AAU1PQ61-F1
#
_entry.id   AF-A0AAU1PQ61-F1
#
_cell.length_a   1.000
_cell.length_b   1.000
_cell.length_c   1.000
_cell.angle_alpha   90.00
_cell.angle_beta   90.00
_cell.angle_gamma   90.00
#
_symmetry.space_group_name_H-M   'P 1'
#
loop_
_entity.id
_entity.type
_entity.pdbx_description
1 polymer ?
#
loop_
_entity_poly.entity_id
_entity_poly.type
_entity_poly.pdbx_seq_one_letter_code
_entity_poly.pdbx_strand_id
1 'polypeptide(L)'
;MTFSTSSSAFAAVSRHFDDPRAREDVRLTVAPDGDGGQPLSLSPAEAREALYEPASDPALSAAIWQEALVRACADRTPGGSWQLLLIWLALPQLTGTAYRICGRLRADRADVESEMILALLEELRIADPATLPSAQALIKAARSHGWRFARAGLRERPSAHLENLADDSCRTVTGGENLEQQDFEVEVVRPDGPDGLRAPLRFPIPAERLEREVLNSLADDLGLHEVMRRAGHSRNRRRIGTLSLRRRARRR
;
A
#
# COMPACT_ATOMS: atom_id res chain seq x y z
N MET A 1 10.98 -8.78 22.59
CA MET A 1 10.57 -9.18 21.23
C MET A 1 11.46 -8.41 20.25
N THR A 2 12.44 -9.07 19.65
CA THR A 2 13.29 -8.48 18.61
C THR A 2 12.53 -8.56 17.29
N PHE A 3 12.08 -7.43 16.76
CA PHE A 3 11.53 -7.38 15.41
C PHE A 3 12.64 -7.80 14.45
N SER A 4 12.45 -8.94 13.79
CA SER A 4 13.30 -9.36 12.69
C SER A 4 13.28 -8.23 11.67
N THR A 5 14.41 -7.56 11.47
CA THR A 5 14.58 -6.56 10.40
C THR A 5 14.27 -7.27 9.09
N SER A 6 13.05 -7.09 8.57
CA SER A 6 12.64 -7.68 7.30
C SER A 6 13.59 -7.18 6.22
N SER A 7 14.34 -8.11 5.63
CA SER A 7 15.30 -7.79 4.58
C SER A 7 14.53 -7.33 3.34
N SER A 8 14.63 -6.05 3.01
CA SER A 8 14.06 -5.48 1.78
C SER A 8 14.61 -6.22 0.55
N ALA A 9 13.71 -6.62 -0.36
CA ALA A 9 14.09 -7.28 -1.62
C ALA A 9 14.90 -6.35 -2.51
N PHE A 10 14.55 -5.05 -2.55
CA PHE A 10 15.31 -4.05 -3.30
C PHE A 10 16.73 -3.88 -2.73
N ALA A 11 16.86 -3.92 -1.40
CA ALA A 11 18.17 -3.86 -0.74
C ALA A 11 19.00 -5.13 -0.97
N ALA A 12 18.37 -6.31 -1.11
CA ALA A 12 19.08 -7.53 -1.46
C ALA A 12 19.67 -7.47 -2.88
N VAL A 13 18.88 -7.01 -3.86
CA VAL A 13 19.36 -6.82 -5.25
C VAL A 13 20.45 -5.74 -5.30
N SER A 14 20.28 -4.63 -4.57
CA SER A 14 21.30 -3.58 -4.51
C SER A 14 22.63 -4.11 -3.96
N ARG A 15 22.58 -4.87 -2.84
CA ARG A 15 23.77 -5.49 -2.25
C ARG A 15 24.47 -6.48 -3.17
N HIS A 16 23.72 -7.24 -3.99
CA HIS A 16 24.32 -8.12 -4.99
C HIS A 16 25.22 -7.34 -5.95
N PHE A 17 24.75 -6.18 -6.44
CA PHE A 17 25.54 -5.30 -7.28
C PHE A 17 26.44 -4.34 -6.50
N ASP A 18 26.57 -4.43 -5.18
CA ASP A 18 27.64 -3.77 -4.44
C ASP A 18 28.91 -4.62 -4.39
N ASP A 19 28.79 -5.93 -4.63
CA ASP A 19 29.93 -6.84 -4.80
C ASP A 19 30.62 -6.58 -6.17
N PRO A 20 31.91 -6.23 -6.19
CA PRO A 20 32.67 -6.03 -7.43
C PRO A 20 32.63 -7.23 -8.38
N ARG A 21 32.59 -8.46 -7.84
CA ARG A 21 32.58 -9.68 -8.68
C ARG A 21 31.31 -9.79 -9.50
N ALA A 22 30.16 -9.54 -8.87
CA ALA A 22 28.88 -9.53 -9.56
C ALA A 22 28.79 -8.43 -10.63
N ARG A 23 29.52 -7.31 -10.47
CA ARG A 23 29.62 -6.25 -11.49
C ARG A 23 30.49 -6.66 -12.68
N GLU A 24 31.54 -7.44 -12.44
CA GLU A 24 32.47 -7.86 -13.49
C GLU A 24 31.90 -9.00 -14.34
N ASP A 25 31.07 -9.87 -13.74
CA ASP A 25 30.46 -11.03 -14.40
C ASP A 25 29.40 -10.65 -15.46
N VAL A 26 28.89 -9.41 -15.42
CA VAL A 26 27.81 -8.94 -16.30
C VAL A 26 28.23 -7.69 -17.05
N ARG A 27 28.49 -7.81 -18.36
CA ARG A 27 28.84 -6.67 -19.22
C ARG A 27 27.80 -6.48 -20.32
N LEU A 28 27.20 -5.29 -20.36
CA LEU A 28 26.26 -4.89 -21.40
C LEU A 28 27.03 -4.43 -22.64
N THR A 29 26.77 -5.04 -23.78
CA THR A 29 27.32 -4.57 -25.06
C THR A 29 26.21 -3.88 -25.83
N VAL A 30 26.24 -2.56 -25.88
CA VAL A 30 25.22 -1.76 -26.55
C VAL A 30 25.76 -1.24 -27.88
N ALA A 31 24.97 -1.36 -28.94
CA ALA A 31 25.23 -0.69 -30.20
C ALA A 31 24.34 0.57 -30.23
N PRO A 32 24.88 1.79 -30.01
CA PRO A 32 24.08 3.00 -30.15
C PRO A 32 23.60 3.11 -31.61
N ASP A 33 22.34 3.53 -31.79
CA ASP A 33 21.75 3.69 -33.13
C ASP A 33 22.58 4.66 -33.97
N GLY A 34 23.21 4.11 -35.01
CA GLY A 34 24.17 4.81 -35.86
C GLY A 34 25.01 3.79 -36.62
N ASP A 35 24.67 3.61 -37.90
CA ASP A 35 25.26 2.65 -38.83
C ASP A 35 26.80 2.80 -38.87
N GLY A 36 27.53 1.98 -38.11
CA GLY A 36 29.00 1.95 -38.05
C GLY A 36 29.65 2.27 -36.70
N GLY A 37 28.89 2.58 -35.63
CA GLY A 37 29.45 2.75 -34.29
C GLY A 37 30.06 1.46 -33.73
N GLN A 38 31.26 1.54 -33.12
CA GLN A 38 31.83 0.42 -32.37
C GLN A 38 30.90 0.08 -31.18
N PRO A 39 30.58 -1.22 -30.94
CA PRO A 39 29.79 -1.62 -29.78
C PRO A 39 30.46 -1.14 -28.48
N LEU A 40 29.69 -0.47 -27.64
CA LEU A 40 30.16 0.03 -26.35
C LEU A 40 29.91 -1.05 -25.29
N SER A 41 30.99 -1.51 -24.65
CA SER A 41 30.90 -2.42 -23.51
C SER A 41 30.82 -1.62 -22.22
N LEU A 42 29.71 -1.75 -21.51
CA LEU A 42 29.40 -1.07 -20.26
C LEU A 42 29.35 -2.08 -19.11
N SER A 43 29.98 -1.74 -18.00
CA SER A 43 29.70 -2.36 -16.71
C SER A 43 28.29 -1.99 -16.21
N PRO A 44 27.73 -2.72 -15.23
CA PRO A 44 26.44 -2.37 -14.65
C PRO A 44 26.42 -0.94 -14.07
N ALA A 45 27.51 -0.54 -13.40
CA ALA A 45 27.63 0.79 -12.82
C ALA A 45 27.60 1.89 -13.89
N GLU A 46 28.38 1.75 -14.96
CA GLU A 46 28.40 2.71 -16.07
C GLU A 46 27.05 2.75 -16.80
N ALA A 47 26.39 1.61 -17.00
CA ALA A 47 25.05 1.57 -17.58
C ALA A 47 24.03 2.31 -16.70
N ARG A 48 24.08 2.11 -15.38
CA ARG A 48 23.20 2.82 -14.44
C ARG A 48 23.48 4.32 -14.42
N GLU A 49 24.75 4.72 -14.43
CA GLU A 49 25.15 6.12 -14.50
C GLU A 49 24.61 6.77 -15.78
N ALA A 50 24.87 6.16 -16.94
CA ALA A 50 24.38 6.63 -18.23
C ALA A 50 22.85 6.77 -18.30
N LEU A 51 22.08 5.92 -17.58
CA LEU A 51 20.62 5.99 -17.53
C LEU A 51 20.06 7.13 -16.67
N TYR A 52 20.80 7.56 -15.65
CA TYR A 52 20.26 8.44 -14.60
C TYR A 52 21.05 9.74 -14.42
N GLU A 53 22.13 9.95 -15.18
CA GLU A 53 22.85 11.21 -15.22
C GLU A 53 21.96 12.35 -15.79
N PRO A 54 22.08 13.60 -15.29
CA PRO A 54 21.28 14.73 -15.78
C PRO A 54 21.39 15.00 -17.29
N ALA A 55 22.51 14.62 -17.91
CA ALA A 55 22.79 14.79 -19.34
C ALA A 55 22.66 13.49 -20.14
N SER A 56 21.88 12.53 -19.64
CA SER A 56 21.68 11.21 -20.28
C SER A 56 21.21 11.35 -21.74
N ASP A 57 21.93 10.70 -22.65
CA ASP A 57 21.54 10.57 -24.05
C ASP A 57 20.34 9.60 -24.16
N PRO A 58 19.18 10.05 -24.70
CA PRO A 58 18.02 9.19 -24.89
C PRO A 58 18.28 7.97 -25.78
N ALA A 59 19.16 8.09 -26.79
CA ALA A 59 19.46 6.99 -27.70
C ALA A 59 20.28 5.90 -26.99
N LEU A 60 21.34 6.29 -26.28
CA LEU A 60 22.10 5.38 -25.43
C LEU A 60 21.22 4.74 -24.34
N SER A 61 20.36 5.52 -23.71
CA SER A 61 19.41 5.00 -22.70
C SER A 61 18.48 3.93 -23.26
N ALA A 62 17.93 4.17 -24.46
CA ALA A 62 17.08 3.19 -25.14
C ALA A 62 17.86 1.91 -25.47
N ALA A 63 19.10 2.04 -25.97
CA ALA A 63 19.97 0.91 -26.28
C ALA A 63 20.33 0.07 -25.03
N ILE A 64 20.65 0.73 -23.91
CA ILE A 64 20.92 0.06 -22.62
C ILE A 64 19.70 -0.74 -22.17
N TRP A 65 18.51 -0.11 -22.17
CA TRP A 65 17.29 -0.80 -21.78
C TRP A 65 16.96 -1.98 -22.70
N GLN A 66 17.10 -1.80 -24.01
CA GLN A 66 16.81 -2.85 -24.97
C GLN A 66 17.74 -4.05 -24.80
N GLU A 67 19.05 -3.82 -24.68
CA GLU A 67 20.02 -4.90 -24.49
C GLU A 67 19.79 -5.61 -23.14
N ALA A 68 19.56 -4.87 -22.06
CA ALA A 68 19.26 -5.45 -20.76
C ALA A 68 18.00 -6.33 -20.80
N LEU A 69 16.97 -5.91 -21.54
CA LEU A 69 15.75 -6.68 -21.72
C LEU A 69 15.96 -7.95 -22.54
N VAL A 70 16.64 -7.85 -23.68
CA VAL A 70 16.96 -9.00 -24.53
C VAL A 70 17.71 -10.05 -23.73
N ARG A 71 18.73 -9.64 -22.96
CA ARG A 71 19.53 -10.55 -22.12
C ARG A 71 18.73 -11.14 -20.98
N ALA A 72 17.94 -10.32 -20.26
CA ALA A 72 17.11 -10.80 -19.16
C ALA A 72 16.02 -11.78 -19.63
N CYS A 73 15.47 -11.57 -20.83
CA CYS A 73 14.49 -12.48 -21.43
C CYS A 73 15.13 -13.81 -21.89
N ALA A 74 16.38 -13.76 -22.37
CA ALA A 74 17.14 -14.95 -22.76
C ALA A 74 17.64 -15.76 -21.55
N ASP A 75 17.83 -15.09 -20.40
CA ASP A 75 18.25 -15.72 -19.15
C ASP A 75 17.09 -16.49 -18.50
N ARG A 76 17.06 -17.80 -18.75
CA ARG A 76 16.02 -18.71 -18.23
C ARG A 76 16.31 -19.22 -16.82
N THR A 77 17.44 -18.85 -16.23
CA THR A 77 17.79 -19.29 -14.88
C THR A 77 16.97 -18.48 -13.88
N PRO A 78 16.22 -19.13 -12.96
CA PRO A 78 15.56 -18.39 -11.89
C PRO A 78 16.58 -17.59 -11.07
N GLY A 79 16.44 -16.27 -11.04
CA GLY A 79 17.41 -15.39 -10.37
C GLY A 79 18.73 -15.24 -11.14
N GLY A 80 18.72 -15.45 -12.45
CA GLY A 80 19.87 -15.24 -13.30
C GLY A 80 20.39 -13.79 -13.26
N SER A 81 21.68 -13.61 -13.52
CA SER A 81 22.37 -12.34 -13.33
C SER A 81 21.80 -11.22 -14.21
N TRP A 82 21.25 -11.55 -15.38
CA TRP A 82 20.63 -10.57 -16.26
C TRP A 82 19.26 -10.11 -15.78
N GLN A 83 18.47 -11.02 -15.20
CA GLN A 83 17.22 -10.65 -14.55
C GLN A 83 17.48 -9.73 -13.36
N LEU A 84 18.49 -10.08 -12.53
CA LEU A 84 18.92 -9.25 -11.41
C LEU A 84 19.41 -7.88 -11.88
N LEU A 85 20.18 -7.82 -12.97
CA LEU A 85 20.66 -6.56 -13.55
C LEU A 85 19.47 -5.68 -13.95
N LEU A 86 18.50 -6.21 -14.70
CA LEU A 86 17.34 -5.46 -15.13
C LEU A 86 16.53 -4.92 -13.95
N ILE A 87 16.30 -5.75 -12.92
CA ILE A 87 15.65 -5.32 -11.68
C ILE A 87 16.45 -4.18 -11.05
N TRP A 88 17.76 -4.34 -10.92
CA TRP A 88 18.65 -3.36 -10.33
C TRP A 88 18.58 -2.02 -11.07
N LEU A 89 18.66 -2.02 -12.40
CA LEU A 89 18.50 -0.82 -13.23
C LEU A 89 17.12 -0.16 -13.03
N ALA A 90 16.07 -0.94 -12.78
CA ALA A 90 14.71 -0.42 -12.53
C ALA A 90 14.51 0.12 -11.10
N LEU A 91 15.38 -0.19 -10.14
CA LEU A 91 15.18 0.15 -8.72
C LEU A 91 14.96 1.65 -8.43
N PRO A 92 15.69 2.62 -9.03
CA PRO A 92 15.44 4.05 -8.77
C PRO A 92 13.99 4.44 -9.06
N GLN A 93 13.43 3.85 -10.11
CA GLN A 93 12.08 4.08 -10.56
C GLN A 93 11.02 3.37 -9.70
N LEU A 94 11.33 2.19 -9.16
CA LEU A 94 10.40 1.41 -8.33
C LEU A 94 10.40 1.88 -6.87
N THR A 95 11.57 2.22 -6.31
CA THR A 95 11.74 2.60 -4.90
C THR A 95 10.85 3.78 -4.50
N GLY A 96 10.78 4.82 -5.33
CA GLY A 96 9.90 5.96 -5.09
C GLY A 96 8.42 5.58 -5.08
N THR A 97 8.02 4.57 -5.87
CA THR A 97 6.63 4.09 -5.90
C THR A 97 6.32 3.24 -4.67
N ALA A 98 7.20 2.32 -4.30
CA ALA A 98 7.06 1.50 -3.08
C ALA A 98 6.93 2.40 -1.85
N TYR A 99 7.78 3.42 -1.70
CA TYR A 99 7.69 4.39 -0.61
C TYR A 99 6.32 5.10 -0.55
N ARG A 100 5.80 5.57 -1.70
CA ARG A 100 4.49 6.22 -1.77
C ARG A 100 3.34 5.28 -1.40
N ILE A 101 3.42 4.01 -1.81
CA ILE A 101 2.41 2.99 -1.48
C ILE A 101 2.41 2.75 0.03
N CYS A 102 3.58 2.49 0.63
CA CYS A 102 3.71 2.23 2.06
C CYS A 102 3.23 3.42 2.89
N GLY A 103 3.61 4.64 2.48
CA GLY A 103 3.19 5.87 3.18
C GLY A 103 1.68 6.14 3.11
N ARG A 104 1.03 5.82 1.98
CA ARG A 104 -0.40 6.12 1.77
C ARG A 104 -1.34 5.00 2.21
N LEU A 105 -0.95 3.74 2.02
CA LEU A 105 -1.81 2.58 2.25
C LEU A 105 -1.37 1.75 3.47
N ARG A 106 -0.28 2.13 4.14
CA ARG A 106 0.28 1.41 5.31
C ARG A 106 0.60 -0.07 5.04
N ALA A 107 0.82 -0.43 3.78
CA ALA A 107 1.26 -1.76 3.39
C ALA A 107 2.69 -2.02 3.87
N ASP A 108 3.01 -3.29 4.15
CA ASP A 108 4.38 -3.70 4.46
C ASP A 108 5.29 -3.47 3.25
N ARG A 109 6.48 -2.93 3.51
CA ARG A 109 7.41 -2.55 2.46
C ARG A 109 8.03 -3.76 1.76
N ALA A 110 8.38 -4.81 2.51
CA ALA A 110 8.99 -6.01 1.94
C ALA A 110 8.01 -6.73 1.01
N ASP A 111 6.72 -6.76 1.37
CA ASP A 111 5.67 -7.35 0.54
C ASP A 111 5.47 -6.54 -0.75
N VAL A 112 5.36 -5.22 -0.65
CA VAL A 112 5.20 -4.35 -1.84
C VAL A 112 6.40 -4.46 -2.79
N GLU A 113 7.63 -4.50 -2.26
CA GLU A 113 8.84 -4.65 -3.07
C GLU A 113 8.89 -6.02 -3.76
N SER A 114 8.57 -7.09 -3.03
CA SER A 114 8.54 -8.46 -3.57
C SER A 114 7.50 -8.61 -4.67
N GLU A 115 6.32 -8.03 -4.48
CA GLU A 115 5.24 -8.01 -5.48
C GLU A 115 5.62 -7.23 -6.74
N MET A 116 6.33 -6.10 -6.60
CA MET A 116 6.83 -5.37 -7.76
C MET A 116 7.87 -6.15 -8.56
N ILE A 117 8.78 -6.85 -7.87
CA ILE A 117 9.78 -7.72 -8.52
C ILE A 117 9.10 -8.90 -9.19
N LEU A 118 8.17 -9.56 -8.50
CA LEU A 118 7.43 -10.69 -9.02
C LEU A 118 6.71 -10.30 -10.32
N ALA A 119 5.96 -9.18 -10.29
CA ALA A 119 5.26 -8.68 -11.47
C ALA A 119 6.22 -8.39 -12.63
N LEU A 120 7.39 -7.81 -12.37
CA LEU A 120 8.40 -7.56 -13.41
C LEU A 120 8.89 -8.87 -14.03
N LEU A 121 9.21 -9.87 -13.20
CA LEU A 121 9.69 -11.18 -13.65
C LEU A 121 8.61 -11.99 -14.37
N GLU A 122 7.36 -11.90 -13.95
CA GLU A 122 6.22 -12.50 -14.63
C GLU A 122 6.03 -11.94 -16.03
N GLU A 123 6.09 -10.61 -16.17
CA GLU A 123 5.99 -9.94 -17.46
C GLU A 123 7.15 -10.30 -18.39
N LEU A 124 8.39 -10.43 -17.87
CA LEU A 124 9.52 -10.93 -18.66
C LEU A 124 9.31 -12.38 -19.13
N ARG A 125 8.78 -13.24 -18.25
CA ARG A 125 8.59 -14.66 -18.55
C ARG A 125 7.58 -14.88 -19.67
N ILE A 126 6.60 -14.00 -19.82
CA ILE A 126 5.58 -14.07 -20.88
C ILE A 126 5.95 -13.25 -22.13
N ALA A 127 7.00 -12.43 -22.06
CA ALA A 127 7.43 -11.61 -23.18
C ALA A 127 7.91 -12.49 -24.34
N ASP A 128 7.43 -12.19 -25.54
CA ASP A 128 7.92 -12.80 -26.77
C ASP A 128 9.25 -12.14 -27.17
N PRO A 129 10.35 -12.89 -27.37
CA PRO A 129 11.60 -12.35 -27.88
C PRO A 129 11.45 -11.59 -29.21
N ALA A 130 10.47 -11.92 -30.04
CA ALA A 130 10.21 -11.21 -31.29
C ALA A 130 9.49 -9.86 -31.08
N THR A 131 8.80 -9.69 -29.95
CA THR A 131 7.99 -8.50 -29.65
C THR A 131 8.18 -8.09 -28.19
N LEU A 132 9.41 -7.72 -27.82
CA LEU A 132 9.72 -7.34 -26.45
C LEU A 132 8.99 -6.03 -26.06
N PRO A 133 8.37 -5.98 -24.86
CA PRO A 133 7.80 -4.75 -24.34
C PRO A 133 8.91 -3.75 -24.01
N SER A 134 8.61 -2.45 -24.17
CA SER A 134 9.54 -1.42 -23.70
C SER A 134 9.80 -1.53 -22.19
N ALA A 135 11.00 -1.17 -21.74
CA ALA A 135 11.34 -1.17 -20.31
C ALA A 135 10.38 -0.29 -19.49
N GLN A 136 9.95 0.84 -20.06
CA GLN A 136 8.97 1.72 -19.42
C GLN A 136 7.60 1.04 -19.22
N ALA A 137 7.17 0.21 -20.17
CA ALA A 137 5.93 -0.57 -20.04
C ALA A 137 6.04 -1.59 -18.90
N LEU A 138 7.16 -2.31 -18.81
CA LEU A 138 7.43 -3.28 -17.73
C LEU A 138 7.48 -2.61 -16.36
N ILE A 139 8.22 -1.50 -16.22
CA ILE A 139 8.28 -0.73 -14.98
C ILE A 139 6.89 -0.20 -14.59
N LYS A 140 6.10 0.25 -15.57
CA LYS A 140 4.71 0.68 -15.34
C LYS A 140 3.82 -0.48 -14.87
N ALA A 141 3.97 -1.67 -15.45
CA ALA A 141 3.23 -2.87 -15.03
C ALA A 141 3.57 -3.25 -13.58
N ALA A 142 4.85 -3.33 -13.24
CA ALA A 142 5.33 -3.60 -11.88
C ALA A 142 4.78 -2.59 -10.85
N ARG A 143 4.86 -1.28 -11.16
CA ARG A 143 4.27 -0.23 -10.31
C ARG A 143 2.77 -0.41 -10.12
N SER A 144 2.05 -0.78 -11.20
CA SER A 144 0.61 -0.97 -11.17
C SER A 144 0.21 -2.17 -10.33
N HIS A 145 0.98 -3.26 -10.40
CA HIS A 145 0.82 -4.44 -9.55
C HIS A 145 1.02 -4.09 -8.07
N GLY A 146 2.09 -3.40 -7.70
CA GLY A 146 2.31 -2.99 -6.30
C GLY A 146 1.16 -2.13 -5.76
N TRP A 147 0.59 -1.22 -6.57
CA TRP A 147 -0.60 -0.45 -6.18
C TRP A 147 -1.85 -1.32 -6.02
N ARG A 148 -2.04 -2.32 -6.90
CA ARG A 148 -3.19 -3.23 -6.82
C ARG A 148 -3.07 -4.13 -5.60
N PHE A 149 -1.91 -4.72 -5.35
CA PHE A 149 -1.60 -5.52 -4.18
C PHE A 149 -1.92 -4.77 -2.88
N ALA A 150 -1.34 -3.59 -2.69
CA ALA A 150 -1.56 -2.82 -1.47
C ALA A 150 -3.03 -2.38 -1.28
N ARG A 151 -3.78 -2.15 -2.37
CA ARG A 151 -5.22 -1.87 -2.29
C ARG A 151 -6.07 -3.11 -1.98
N ALA A 152 -5.65 -4.29 -2.45
CA ALA A 152 -6.31 -5.54 -2.12
C ALA A 152 -6.18 -5.85 -0.62
N GLY A 153 -4.98 -5.68 -0.05
CA GLY A 153 -4.75 -5.86 1.39
C GLY A 153 -5.58 -4.91 2.28
N LEU A 154 -5.97 -3.73 1.79
CA LEU A 154 -6.91 -2.85 2.52
C LEU A 154 -8.36 -3.33 2.50
N ARG A 155 -8.75 -4.13 1.50
CA ARG A 155 -10.09 -4.73 1.41
C ARG A 155 -10.20 -5.95 2.32
N GLU A 156 -9.09 -6.67 2.47
CA GLU A 156 -8.94 -7.76 3.42
C GLU A 156 -8.76 -7.19 4.83
N ARG A 157 -9.86 -6.72 5.42
CA ARG A 157 -9.89 -6.44 6.86
C ARG A 157 -9.77 -7.78 7.59
N PRO A 158 -8.79 -7.95 8.50
CA PRO A 158 -8.85 -9.03 9.48
C PRO A 158 -10.24 -8.96 10.12
N SER A 159 -10.99 -10.05 10.12
CA SER A 159 -12.24 -10.07 10.83
C SER A 159 -11.91 -9.80 12.30
N ALA A 160 -12.41 -8.70 12.85
CA ALA A 160 -12.32 -8.40 14.29
C ALA A 160 -12.87 -9.55 15.15
N HIS A 161 -13.55 -10.52 14.53
CA HIS A 161 -14.03 -11.75 15.14
C HIS A 161 -12.92 -12.59 15.80
N LEU A 162 -11.71 -12.64 15.24
CA LEU A 162 -10.61 -13.42 15.84
C LEU A 162 -9.96 -12.70 17.03
N GLU A 163 -9.85 -11.37 17.00
CA GLU A 163 -9.38 -10.57 18.14
C GLU A 163 -10.42 -10.56 19.27
N ASN A 164 -11.71 -10.54 18.93
CA ASN A 164 -12.80 -10.61 19.90
C ASN A 164 -12.94 -12.00 20.55
N LEU A 165 -12.54 -13.09 19.89
CA LEU A 165 -12.54 -14.44 20.49
C LEU A 165 -11.53 -14.57 21.63
N ALA A 166 -10.40 -13.87 21.55
CA ALA A 166 -9.41 -13.83 22.63
C ALA A 166 -9.89 -12.98 23.83
N ASP A 167 -10.61 -11.88 23.56
CA ASP A 167 -11.18 -11.02 24.61
C ASP A 167 -12.44 -11.62 25.27
N ASP A 168 -13.28 -12.36 24.53
CA ASP A 168 -14.46 -13.03 25.10
C ASP A 168 -14.09 -14.22 26.01
N SER A 169 -12.91 -14.82 25.82
CA SER A 169 -12.43 -15.91 26.66
C SER A 169 -12.08 -15.46 28.10
N CYS A 170 -11.92 -14.15 28.35
CA CYS A 170 -11.68 -13.59 29.69
C CYS A 170 -12.94 -13.01 30.37
N ARG A 171 -14.13 -13.16 29.78
CA ARG A 171 -15.40 -12.68 30.38
C ARG A 171 -16.35 -13.83 30.75
N THR A 172 -15.89 -14.71 31.62
CA THR A 172 -16.78 -15.55 32.44
C THR A 172 -17.13 -14.82 33.73
N VAL A 173 -18.23 -14.04 33.73
CA VAL A 173 -18.94 -13.65 34.96
C VAL A 173 -20.44 -13.62 34.67
N THR A 174 -21.10 -14.69 35.13
CA THR A 174 -22.34 -14.71 35.92
C THR A 174 -23.31 -13.54 35.81
N GLY A 175 -24.57 -13.86 35.51
CA GLY A 175 -25.70 -13.00 35.88
C GLY A 175 -26.87 -13.08 34.91
N GLY A 176 -27.63 -14.17 34.98
CA GLY A 176 -28.99 -14.17 34.45
C GLY A 176 -29.86 -13.31 35.36
N GLU A 177 -30.19 -12.10 34.93
CA GLU A 177 -31.20 -11.26 35.57
C GLU A 177 -32.06 -10.59 34.48
N ASN A 178 -33.37 -10.66 34.71
CA ASN A 178 -34.45 -10.26 33.81
C ASN A 178 -34.22 -8.91 33.12
N LEU A 179 -34.28 -8.92 31.79
CA LEU A 179 -34.36 -7.72 30.96
C LEU A 179 -35.78 -7.15 31.01
N GLU A 180 -36.10 -6.42 32.07
CA GLU A 180 -37.20 -5.46 32.02
C GLU A 180 -36.89 -4.38 30.97
N GLN A 181 -37.90 -4.00 30.18
CA GLN A 181 -37.84 -2.97 29.13
C GLN A 181 -37.19 -1.67 29.66
N GLN A 182 -35.95 -1.39 29.23
CA GLN A 182 -35.21 -0.19 29.61
C GLN A 182 -35.15 0.81 28.45
N ASP A 183 -35.75 1.99 28.62
CA ASP A 183 -35.68 3.07 27.63
C ASP A 183 -34.34 3.79 27.67
N PHE A 184 -33.73 3.97 26.50
CA PHE A 184 -32.47 4.70 26.32
C PHE A 184 -32.73 6.08 25.71
N GLU A 185 -31.90 7.07 26.06
CA GLU A 185 -31.97 8.42 25.50
C GLU A 185 -30.62 8.81 24.88
N VAL A 186 -30.67 9.27 23.63
CA VAL A 186 -29.50 9.80 22.92
C VAL A 186 -29.51 11.31 23.01
N GLU A 187 -28.45 11.87 23.60
CA GLU A 187 -28.25 13.31 23.71
C GLU A 187 -27.17 13.77 22.73
N VAL A 188 -27.54 14.71 21.85
CA VAL A 188 -26.61 15.34 20.90
C VAL A 188 -26.27 16.74 21.40
N VAL A 189 -25.08 16.89 22.00
CA VAL A 189 -24.58 18.19 22.46
C VAL A 189 -23.86 18.87 21.30
N ARG A 190 -24.46 19.93 20.74
CA ARG A 190 -23.82 20.78 19.72
C ARG A 190 -22.98 21.85 20.44
N PRO A 191 -21.74 22.12 20.00
CA PRO A 191 -20.92 23.18 20.57
C PRO A 191 -21.48 24.54 20.19
N ASP A 192 -21.28 25.53 21.06
CA ASP A 192 -21.85 26.86 20.92
C ASP A 192 -21.37 27.55 19.63
N GLY A 193 -22.34 28.00 18.83
CA GLY A 193 -22.13 28.85 17.66
C GLY A 193 -22.01 30.33 18.05
N PRO A 194 -21.54 31.20 17.15
CA PRO A 194 -21.40 32.63 17.46
C PRO A 194 -22.73 33.31 17.80
N ASP A 195 -23.86 32.71 17.40
CA ASP A 195 -25.21 33.23 17.61
C ASP A 195 -25.91 32.68 18.88
N GLY A 196 -25.17 32.02 19.77
CA GLY A 196 -25.51 31.91 21.20
C GLY A 196 -26.76 31.13 21.64
N LEU A 197 -27.55 30.52 20.75
CA LEU A 197 -28.73 29.73 21.17
C LEU A 197 -28.93 28.47 20.32
N ARG A 198 -28.54 27.31 20.84
CA ARG A 198 -28.98 26.00 20.33
C ARG A 198 -29.31 25.05 21.47
N ALA A 199 -30.57 24.62 21.55
CA ALA A 199 -31.01 23.63 22.53
C ALA A 199 -30.45 22.23 22.19
N PRO A 200 -30.08 21.41 23.18
CA PRO A 200 -29.74 20.00 22.98
C PRO A 200 -30.91 19.25 22.35
N LEU A 201 -30.64 18.39 21.37
CA LEU A 201 -31.64 17.49 20.81
C LEU A 201 -31.63 16.17 21.56
N ARG A 202 -32.81 15.71 21.98
CA ARG A 202 -33.02 14.46 22.71
C ARG A 202 -34.01 13.59 21.96
N PHE A 203 -33.63 12.35 21.73
CA PHE A 203 -34.47 11.37 21.06
C PHE A 203 -34.65 10.16 21.99
N PRO A 204 -35.89 9.79 22.35
CA PRO A 204 -36.16 8.56 23.08
C PRO A 204 -36.06 7.37 22.13
N ILE A 205 -35.37 6.31 22.54
CA ILE A 205 -35.22 5.08 21.76
C ILE A 205 -35.79 3.90 22.58
N PRO A 206 -36.78 3.16 22.05
CA PRO A 206 -37.31 1.97 22.69
C PRO A 206 -36.25 0.87 22.82
N ALA A 207 -36.25 0.17 23.96
CA ALA A 207 -35.32 -0.92 24.25
C ALA A 207 -35.27 -2.02 23.17
N GLU A 208 -36.43 -2.28 22.55
CA GLU A 208 -36.65 -3.32 21.54
C GLU A 208 -35.86 -3.09 20.25
N ARG A 209 -35.38 -1.87 19.99
CA ARG A 209 -34.56 -1.53 18.82
C ARG A 209 -33.06 -1.45 19.11
N LEU A 210 -32.63 -1.80 20.32
CA LEU A 210 -31.24 -1.63 20.76
C LEU A 210 -30.43 -2.94 20.70
N GLU A 211 -30.70 -3.77 19.69
CA GLU A 211 -29.75 -4.82 19.31
C GLU A 211 -28.51 -4.17 18.67
N ARG A 212 -27.32 -4.65 19.04
CA ARG A 212 -26.02 -4.06 18.66
C ARG A 212 -25.83 -3.86 17.14
N GLU A 213 -26.58 -4.57 16.29
CA GLU A 213 -26.58 -4.38 14.84
C GLU A 213 -27.28 -3.09 14.38
N VAL A 214 -28.27 -2.61 15.14
CA VAL A 214 -29.07 -1.43 14.76
C VAL A 214 -28.28 -0.13 14.93
N LEU A 215 -27.32 -0.05 15.86
CA LEU A 215 -26.45 1.13 15.99
C LEU A 215 -25.59 1.36 14.73
N ASN A 216 -25.20 0.29 14.05
CA ASN A 216 -24.51 0.38 12.77
C ASN A 216 -25.49 0.73 11.64
N SER A 217 -26.69 0.12 11.61
CA SER A 217 -27.69 0.42 10.58
C SER A 217 -28.27 1.85 10.69
N LEU A 218 -28.39 2.40 11.89
CA LEU A 218 -28.89 3.76 12.13
C LEU A 218 -27.85 4.81 11.73
N ALA A 219 -26.56 4.47 11.78
CA ALA A 219 -25.49 5.31 11.25
C ALA A 219 -25.47 5.33 9.71
N ASP A 220 -25.87 4.22 9.08
CA ASP A 220 -26.06 4.09 7.63
C ASP A 220 -27.31 4.86 7.16
N ASP A 221 -28.47 4.66 7.80
CA ASP A 221 -29.75 5.29 7.41
C ASP A 221 -29.75 6.82 7.63
N LEU A 222 -28.98 7.33 8.60
CA LEU A 222 -28.86 8.77 8.85
C LEU A 222 -27.74 9.45 8.04
N GLY A 223 -27.04 8.72 7.17
CA GLY A 223 -25.95 9.27 6.35
C GLY A 223 -24.77 9.84 7.16
N LEU A 224 -24.63 9.42 8.43
CA LEU A 224 -23.63 9.97 9.36
C LEU A 224 -22.22 9.46 9.11
N HIS A 225 -22.07 8.49 8.19
CA HIS A 225 -20.79 7.89 7.85
C HIS A 225 -19.80 8.91 7.26
N GLU A 226 -20.27 9.91 6.52
CA GLU A 226 -19.45 10.99 5.97
C GLU A 226 -19.01 12.01 7.02
N VAL A 227 -19.87 12.26 8.02
CA VAL A 227 -19.58 13.20 9.12
C VAL A 227 -18.57 12.59 10.11
N MET A 228 -18.68 11.29 10.38
CA MET A 228 -17.72 10.57 11.23
C MET A 228 -16.36 10.38 10.54
N ARG A 229 -16.32 10.09 9.23
CA ARG A 229 -15.04 9.98 8.49
C ARG A 229 -14.29 11.31 8.39
N ARG A 230 -15.01 12.44 8.38
CA ARG A 230 -14.41 13.79 8.31
C ARG A 230 -13.94 14.31 9.67
N ALA A 231 -14.44 13.78 10.78
CA ALA A 231 -14.06 14.18 12.13
C ALA A 231 -12.71 13.61 12.62
N GLY A 232 -12.19 12.56 11.98
CA GLY A 232 -10.97 11.88 12.44
C GLY A 232 -9.63 12.46 11.93
N HIS A 233 -9.61 13.32 10.92
CA HIS A 233 -8.35 13.73 10.24
C HIS A 233 -8.32 15.20 9.81
N SER A 234 -8.49 16.15 10.72
CA SER A 234 -8.07 17.53 10.48
C SER A 234 -7.61 18.20 11.77
N ARG A 235 -6.31 18.47 11.86
CA ARG A 235 -5.70 19.25 12.96
C ARG A 235 -6.09 20.74 12.93
N ASN A 236 -7.07 21.18 12.13
CA ASN A 236 -7.44 22.60 12.09
C ASN A 236 -8.88 22.92 11.60
N ARG A 237 -9.94 22.20 12.02
CA ARG A 237 -11.33 22.70 11.86
C ARG A 237 -12.27 22.34 13.03
N ARG A 238 -13.18 23.28 13.29
CA ARG A 238 -14.15 23.42 14.39
C ARG A 238 -14.99 22.15 14.66
N ARG A 239 -15.00 21.69 15.92
CA ARG A 239 -15.85 20.60 16.44
C ARG A 239 -17.34 20.92 16.20
N ILE A 240 -18.14 19.94 15.75
CA ILE A 240 -19.56 20.14 15.37
C ILE A 240 -20.54 19.47 16.36
N GLY A 241 -20.09 18.57 17.24
CA GLY A 241 -20.96 17.88 18.21
C GLY A 241 -20.25 16.87 19.10
N THR A 242 -20.90 16.48 20.19
CA THR A 242 -20.57 15.32 21.03
C THR A 242 -21.83 14.48 21.24
N LEU A 243 -21.74 13.17 21.03
CA LEU A 243 -22.82 12.23 21.29
C LEU A 243 -22.57 11.53 22.63
N SER A 244 -23.58 11.50 23.50
CA SER A 244 -23.55 10.72 24.74
C SER A 244 -24.84 9.94 24.93
N LEU A 245 -24.70 8.66 25.26
CA LEU A 245 -25.80 7.79 25.67
C LEU A 245 -25.93 7.83 27.18
N ARG A 246 -27.14 8.08 27.68
CA ARG A 246 -27.43 8.06 29.13
C ARG A 246 -28.66 7.20 29.39
N ARG A 247 -28.64 6.49 30.53
CA ARG A 247 -29.81 5.78 31.04
C ARG A 247 -30.81 6.80 31.58
N ARG A 248 -32.07 6.68 31.19
CA ARG A 248 -33.12 7.59 31.66
C ARG A 248 -33.48 7.26 33.10
N ALA A 249 -33.30 8.22 34.01
CA ALA A 249 -33.80 8.09 35.37
C ALA A 249 -35.33 8.27 35.38
N ARG A 250 -36.06 7.28 35.91
CA ARG A 250 -37.52 7.27 36.01
C ARG A 250 -37.96 8.43 36.94
N ARG A 251 -38.66 9.43 36.41
CA ARG A 251 -39.34 10.43 37.25
C ARG A 251 -40.53 9.72 37.93
N ARG A 252 -40.57 9.78 39.26
CA ARG A 252 -41.75 9.45 40.07
C ARG A 252 -42.76 10.58 39.98
#